data_AF-A0A7V3VXD0-F1
#
_entry.id   AF-A0A7V3VXD0-F1
#
_cell.length_a   1.000
_cell.length_b   1.000
_cell.length_c   1.000
_cell.angle_alpha   90.00
_cell.angle_beta   90.00
_cell.angle_gamma   90.00
#
_symmetry.space_group_name_H-M   'P 1'
#
loop_
_entity.id
_entity.type
_entity.pdbx_description
1 polymer ?
#
loop_
_entity_poly.entity_id
_entity_poly.type
_entity_poly.pdbx_seq_one_letter_code
_entity_poly.pdbx_strand_id
1 'polypeptide(L)'
;MRPKATAYLAAVLALGLGGCGTVVNCVGIHGAPARAIYGGVRQDAENGYRHLGEAFSGPAPSFSAMPKPPDPVSDWASKTFCAVCGVGMWIVDLPVSAVADTLTLPVTVPATLMKKTPDHKRKPRKKT
;
A
#
# COMPACT_ATOMS: atom_id res chain seq x y z
N MET A 1 16.46 -30.55 0.02
CA MET A 1 15.97 -29.55 -0.96
C MET A 1 17.15 -28.75 -1.47
N ARG A 2 17.23 -28.45 -2.79
CA ARG A 2 18.33 -27.65 -3.35
C ARG A 2 18.26 -26.22 -2.79
N PRO A 3 19.36 -25.64 -2.28
CA PRO A 3 19.33 -24.33 -1.61
C PRO A 3 18.72 -23.21 -2.47
N LYS A 4 18.85 -23.31 -3.80
CA LYS A 4 18.20 -22.40 -4.76
C LYS A 4 16.67 -22.48 -4.73
N ALA A 5 16.09 -23.68 -4.63
CA ALA A 5 14.65 -23.88 -4.60
C ALA A 5 14.04 -23.31 -3.31
N THR A 6 14.74 -23.46 -2.18
CA THR A 6 14.33 -22.88 -0.89
C THR A 6 14.36 -21.35 -0.93
N ALA A 7 15.36 -20.75 -1.58
CA ALA A 7 15.44 -19.30 -1.75
C ALA A 7 14.32 -18.73 -2.63
N TYR A 8 13.99 -19.39 -3.75
CA TYR A 8 12.86 -18.98 -4.58
C TYR A 8 11.53 -19.11 -3.85
N LEU A 9 11.31 -20.21 -3.12
CA LEU A 9 10.11 -20.39 -2.32
C LEU A 9 10.02 -19.31 -1.22
N ALA A 10 11.10 -19.02 -0.53
CA ALA A 10 11.15 -17.96 0.47
C ALA A 10 10.88 -16.58 -0.14
N ALA A 11 11.38 -16.29 -1.34
CA ALA A 11 11.11 -15.04 -2.04
C ALA A 11 9.65 -14.94 -2.51
N VAL A 12 9.06 -16.01 -3.04
CA VAL A 12 7.64 -16.06 -3.43
C VAL A 12 6.75 -15.92 -2.19
N LEU A 13 7.10 -16.60 -1.10
CA LEU A 13 6.41 -16.45 0.18
C LEU A 13 6.59 -15.04 0.73
N ALA A 14 7.77 -14.44 0.67
CA ALA A 14 7.98 -13.06 1.10
C ALA A 14 7.22 -12.05 0.22
N LEU A 15 7.04 -12.30 -1.07
CA LEU A 15 6.23 -11.46 -1.97
C LEU A 15 4.73 -11.67 -1.76
N GLY A 16 4.29 -12.91 -1.55
CA GLY A 16 2.89 -13.24 -1.30
C GLY A 16 2.44 -12.89 0.12
N LEU A 17 3.35 -12.93 1.09
CA LEU A 17 3.09 -12.55 2.47
C LEU A 17 3.42 -11.08 2.73
N GLY A 18 4.31 -10.44 1.96
CA GLY A 18 4.93 -9.14 2.28
C GLY A 18 3.99 -7.93 2.39
N GLY A 19 2.68 -8.12 2.37
CA GLY A 19 1.68 -7.05 2.38
C GLY A 19 1.65 -6.33 1.04
N CYS A 20 0.45 -6.11 0.52
CA CYS A 20 0.31 -5.34 -0.72
C CYS A 20 0.85 -3.90 -0.55
N GLY A 21 0.72 -3.32 0.64
CA GLY A 21 1.27 -2.02 1.00
C GLY A 21 2.79 -1.91 0.87
N THR A 22 3.56 -2.88 1.35
CA THR A 22 5.04 -2.82 1.27
C THR A 22 5.52 -2.84 -0.18
N VAL A 23 4.92 -3.67 -1.03
CA VAL A 23 5.25 -3.71 -2.46
C VAL A 23 4.98 -2.34 -3.08
N VAL A 24 3.77 -1.79 -2.88
CA VAL A 24 3.37 -0.46 -3.39
C VAL A 24 4.31 0.63 -2.90
N ASN A 25 4.69 0.62 -1.62
CA ASN A 25 5.67 1.56 -1.04
C ASN A 25 7.02 1.43 -1.74
N CYS A 26 7.49 0.22 -2.04
CA CYS A 26 8.77 0.01 -2.70
C CYS A 26 8.79 0.48 -4.16
N VAL A 27 7.67 0.34 -4.88
CA VAL A 27 7.57 0.70 -6.30
C VAL A 27 7.04 2.12 -6.56
N GLY A 28 6.45 2.78 -5.55
CA GLY A 28 5.93 4.15 -5.69
C GLY A 28 4.68 4.26 -6.56
N ILE A 29 3.82 3.24 -6.54
CA ILE A 29 2.53 3.28 -7.25
C ILE A 29 1.59 4.26 -6.52
N HIS A 30 0.62 4.85 -7.24
CA HIS A 30 -0.38 5.80 -6.72
C HIS A 30 0.17 7.16 -6.26
N GLY A 31 1.35 7.57 -6.73
CA GLY A 31 1.90 8.89 -6.39
C GLY A 31 2.40 9.00 -4.95
N ALA A 32 2.43 7.89 -4.21
CA ALA A 32 3.05 7.82 -2.90
C ALA A 32 4.59 7.94 -3.04
N PRO A 33 5.28 8.62 -2.10
CA PRO A 33 6.72 8.72 -2.13
C PRO A 33 7.36 7.34 -1.99
N ALA A 34 7.97 6.84 -3.07
CA ALA A 34 8.61 5.53 -3.06
C ALA A 34 9.62 5.40 -1.91
N ARG A 35 9.57 4.27 -1.20
CA ARG A 35 10.44 3.87 -0.08
C ARG A 35 10.34 4.82 1.12
N ALA A 36 9.13 5.23 1.46
CA ALA A 36 8.88 5.97 2.69
C ALA A 36 9.08 5.05 3.91
N ILE A 37 9.57 5.62 5.01
CA ILE A 37 9.68 4.93 6.30
C ILE A 37 8.26 4.59 6.77
N TYR A 38 7.99 3.31 7.01
CA TYR A 38 6.66 2.77 7.31
C TYR A 38 5.60 3.06 6.23
N GLY A 39 6.01 3.22 4.97
CA GLY A 39 5.10 3.52 3.89
C GLY A 39 4.13 2.38 3.57
N GLY A 40 4.54 1.11 3.80
CA GLY A 40 3.67 -0.04 3.61
C GLY A 40 2.55 -0.06 4.65
N VAL A 41 2.88 0.12 5.93
CA VAL A 41 1.90 0.24 7.02
C VAL A 41 0.88 1.35 6.75
N ARG A 42 1.37 2.51 6.34
CA ARG A 42 0.50 3.65 6.03
C ARG A 42 -0.45 3.34 4.87
N GLN A 43 0.07 2.72 3.81
CA GLN A 43 -0.71 2.32 2.64
C GLN A 43 -1.81 1.30 3.02
N ASP A 44 -1.49 0.30 3.83
CA ASP A 44 -2.46 -0.73 4.25
C ASP A 44 -3.51 -0.16 5.20
N ALA A 45 -3.14 0.74 6.10
CA ALA A 45 -4.10 1.44 6.95
C ALA A 45 -5.06 2.33 6.13
N GLU A 46 -4.54 3.12 5.18
CA GLU A 46 -5.34 3.99 4.30
C GLU A 46 -6.27 3.16 3.40
N ASN A 47 -5.75 2.09 2.78
CA ASN A 47 -6.56 1.18 1.96
C ASN A 47 -7.59 0.42 2.80
N GLY A 48 -7.22 -0.07 3.98
CA GLY A 48 -8.10 -0.77 4.90
C GLY A 48 -9.26 0.12 5.36
N TYR A 49 -8.98 1.36 5.75
CA TYR A 49 -10.03 2.35 6.06
C TYR A 49 -10.92 2.63 4.85
N ARG A 50 -10.34 2.78 3.66
CA ARG A 50 -11.13 3.01 2.44
C ARG A 50 -12.06 1.85 2.16
N HIS A 51 -11.58 0.60 2.16
CA HIS A 51 -12.38 -0.58 1.86
C HIS A 51 -13.47 -0.84 2.93
N LEU A 52 -13.17 -0.63 4.21
CA LEU A 52 -14.19 -0.67 5.25
C LEU A 52 -15.23 0.45 5.06
N GLY A 53 -14.76 1.67 4.76
CA GLY A 53 -15.63 2.79 4.42
C GLY A 53 -16.56 2.44 3.26
N GLU A 54 -16.05 1.87 2.18
CA GLU A 54 -16.83 1.44 1.01
C GLU A 54 -17.83 0.30 1.35
N ALA A 55 -17.47 -0.60 2.26
CA ALA A 55 -18.34 -1.69 2.67
C ALA A 55 -19.55 -1.23 3.51
N PHE A 56 -19.38 -0.17 4.32
CA PHE A 56 -20.40 0.32 5.25
C PHE A 56 -21.04 1.66 4.85
N SER A 57 -20.49 2.33 3.84
CA SER A 57 -21.10 3.53 3.25
C SER A 57 -22.14 3.11 2.19
N GLY A 58 -22.77 4.10 1.54
CA GLY A 58 -23.74 3.88 0.46
C GLY A 58 -23.18 3.13 -0.77
N PRO A 59 -23.61 3.43 -2.00
CA PRO A 59 -23.09 2.74 -3.19
C PRO A 59 -21.56 2.84 -3.23
N ALA A 60 -20.86 1.71 -3.30
CA ALA A 60 -19.41 1.66 -3.16
C ALA A 60 -18.72 2.55 -4.23
N PRO A 61 -17.99 3.60 -3.86
CA PRO A 61 -17.39 4.55 -4.82
C PRO A 61 -16.36 3.92 -5.75
N SER A 62 -15.65 2.86 -5.32
CA SER A 62 -14.77 2.06 -6.17
C SER A 62 -15.50 1.38 -7.35
N PHE A 63 -16.83 1.25 -7.25
CA PHE A 63 -17.73 0.77 -8.31
C PHE A 63 -18.62 1.88 -8.90
N SER A 64 -18.55 3.11 -8.39
CA SER A 64 -19.33 4.25 -8.90
C SER A 64 -18.90 4.72 -10.30
N ALA A 65 -17.74 4.25 -10.79
CA ALA A 65 -17.33 4.42 -12.18
C ALA A 65 -18.05 3.44 -13.14
N MET A 66 -18.91 2.54 -12.64
CA MET A 66 -19.64 1.62 -13.51
C MET A 66 -20.77 2.35 -14.26
N PRO A 67 -20.94 2.11 -15.58
CA PRO A 67 -21.96 2.77 -16.41
C PRO A 67 -23.41 2.54 -15.97
N LYS A 68 -23.65 1.54 -15.12
CA LYS A 68 -24.97 1.16 -14.62
C LYS A 68 -24.90 0.93 -13.12
N PRO A 69 -25.96 1.29 -12.36
CA PRO A 69 -26.03 0.95 -10.95
C PRO A 69 -25.94 -0.58 -10.79
N PRO A 70 -25.18 -1.07 -9.79
CA PRO A 70 -25.10 -2.50 -9.53
C PRO A 70 -26.49 -3.04 -9.18
N ASP A 71 -26.81 -4.22 -9.68
CA ASP A 71 -27.96 -4.97 -9.20
C ASP A 71 -27.76 -5.35 -7.71
N PRO A 72 -28.83 -5.65 -6.95
CA PRO A 72 -28.71 -5.89 -5.51
C PRO A 72 -27.74 -7.02 -5.13
N VAL A 73 -27.57 -8.03 -5.98
CA VAL A 73 -26.67 -9.16 -5.72
C VAL A 73 -25.22 -8.75 -5.92
N SER A 74 -24.91 -8.01 -6.99
CA SER A 74 -23.56 -7.48 -7.20
C SER A 74 -23.18 -6.41 -6.18
N ASP A 75 -24.13 -5.57 -5.73
CA ASP A 75 -23.89 -4.61 -4.64
C ASP A 75 -23.52 -5.34 -3.34
N TRP A 76 -24.31 -6.35 -2.94
CA TRP A 76 -24.02 -7.14 -1.74
C TRP A 76 -22.68 -7.89 -1.83
N ALA A 77 -22.39 -8.51 -2.98
CA ALA A 77 -21.12 -9.20 -3.20
C ALA A 77 -19.93 -8.23 -3.12
N SER A 78 -20.05 -7.05 -3.74
CA SER A 78 -19.00 -6.03 -3.73
C SER A 78 -18.73 -5.49 -2.32
N LYS A 79 -19.78 -5.23 -1.52
CA LYS A 79 -19.66 -4.80 -0.13
C LYS A 79 -19.03 -5.87 0.75
N THR A 80 -19.43 -7.12 0.56
CA THR A 80 -18.84 -8.26 1.29
C THR A 80 -17.35 -8.40 0.97
N PHE A 81 -17.00 -8.32 -0.32
CA PHE A 81 -15.60 -8.34 -0.74
C PHE A 81 -14.80 -7.16 -0.15
N CYS A 82 -15.34 -5.94 -0.20
CA CYS A 82 -14.70 -4.77 0.40
C CYS A 82 -14.52 -4.93 1.92
N ALA A 83 -15.51 -5.48 2.63
CA ALA A 83 -15.40 -5.74 4.06
C ALA A 83 -14.28 -6.74 4.36
N VAL A 84 -14.22 -7.86 3.62
CA VAL A 84 -13.19 -8.88 3.78
C VAL A 84 -11.80 -8.32 3.48
N CYS A 85 -11.65 -7.56 2.38
CA CYS A 85 -10.38 -6.90 2.06
C CYS A 85 -9.99 -5.87 3.11
N GLY A 86 -10.92 -5.04 3.57
CA GLY A 86 -10.68 -4.05 4.62
C GLY A 86 -10.22 -4.70 5.92
N VAL A 87 -10.95 -5.70 6.40
CA VAL A 87 -10.58 -6.46 7.61
C VAL A 87 -9.24 -7.18 7.42
N GLY A 88 -9.02 -7.81 6.27
CA GLY A 88 -7.77 -8.49 5.94
C GLY A 88 -6.57 -7.54 5.96
N MET A 89 -6.72 -6.33 5.40
CA MET A 89 -5.66 -5.32 5.44
C MET A 89 -5.33 -4.89 6.86
N TRP A 90 -6.33 -4.76 7.75
CA TRP A 90 -6.12 -4.38 9.15
C TRP A 90 -5.50 -5.48 10.01
N ILE A 91 -6.00 -6.71 9.88
CA ILE A 91 -5.64 -7.81 10.77
C ILE A 91 -4.37 -8.53 10.28
N VAL A 92 -4.18 -8.63 8.97
CA VAL A 92 -3.10 -9.40 8.36
C VAL A 92 -2.05 -8.49 7.74
N ASP A 93 -2.43 -7.65 6.77
CA ASP A 93 -1.43 -6.90 6.00
C ASP A 93 -0.74 -5.84 6.87
N LEU A 94 -1.44 -5.16 7.78
CA LEU A 94 -0.85 -4.11 8.62
C LEU A 94 0.26 -4.64 9.54
N PRO A 95 0.09 -5.75 10.31
CA PRO A 95 1.20 -6.37 11.01
C PRO A 95 2.33 -6.85 10.09
N VAL A 96 2.00 -7.44 8.93
CA VAL A 96 3.05 -7.96 8.04
C VAL A 96 3.84 -6.84 7.38
N SER A 97 3.18 -5.77 6.94
CA SER A 97 3.82 -4.56 6.44
C SER A 97 4.62 -3.85 7.51
N ALA A 98 4.21 -3.90 8.79
CA ALA A 98 5.03 -3.37 9.88
C ALA A 98 6.34 -4.16 10.04
N VAL A 99 6.28 -5.49 9.93
CA VAL A 99 7.47 -6.35 9.94
C VAL A 99 8.34 -6.06 8.71
N ALA A 100 7.75 -6.00 7.51
CA ALA A 100 8.47 -5.80 6.27
C ALA A 100 9.10 -4.40 6.17
N ASP A 101 8.38 -3.35 6.56
CA ASP A 101 8.92 -1.99 6.67
C ASP A 101 10.07 -1.93 7.68
N THR A 102 9.96 -2.63 8.81
CA THR A 102 11.05 -2.73 9.81
C THR A 102 12.28 -3.41 9.22
N LEU A 103 12.11 -4.52 8.49
CA LEU A 103 13.20 -5.22 7.81
C LEU A 103 13.85 -4.38 6.70
N THR A 104 13.12 -3.44 6.11
CA THR A 104 13.63 -2.54 5.07
C THR A 104 14.21 -1.23 5.59
N LEU A 105 14.12 -0.94 6.91
CA LEU A 105 14.70 0.27 7.52
C LEU A 105 16.16 0.54 7.14
N PRO A 106 17.07 -0.44 7.10
CA PRO A 106 18.46 -0.21 6.70
C PRO A 106 18.60 0.37 5.28
N VAL A 107 17.61 0.13 4.42
CA VAL A 107 17.56 0.63 3.04
C VAL A 107 16.71 1.90 2.91
N THR A 108 15.56 1.96 3.58
CA THR A 108 14.60 3.07 3.45
C THR A 108 15.06 4.33 4.20
N VAL A 109 15.76 4.20 5.33
CA VAL A 109 16.26 5.36 6.10
C VAL A 109 17.31 6.15 5.29
N PRO A 110 18.39 5.56 4.74
CA PRO A 110 19.34 6.30 3.90
C PRO A 110 18.67 6.89 2.66
N ALA A 111 17.79 6.14 1.99
CA ALA A 111 17.08 6.62 0.82
C ALA A 111 16.22 7.87 1.11
N THR A 112 15.55 7.88 2.28
CA THR A 112 14.74 9.01 2.74
C THR A 112 15.61 10.22 3.10
N LEU A 113 16.75 10.00 3.76
CA LEU A 113 17.69 11.07 4.11
C LEU A 113 18.31 11.72 2.87
N MET A 114 18.71 10.92 1.87
CA MET A 114 19.27 11.43 0.61
C MET A 114 18.28 12.29 -0.16
N LYS A 115 16.99 11.90 -0.19
CA LYS A 115 15.91 12.70 -0.80
C LYS A 115 15.68 14.04 -0.11
N LYS A 116 15.98 14.14 1.19
CA LYS A 116 15.74 15.35 2.00
C LYS A 116 16.87 16.37 1.91
N THR A 117 17.96 16.08 1.19
CA THR A 117 19.02 17.07 0.95
C THR A 117 18.39 18.25 0.23
N PRO A 118 18.23 19.42 0.88
CA PRO A 118 17.59 20.55 0.25
C PRO A 118 18.46 20.95 -0.93
N ASP A 119 17.85 21.09 -2.10
CA ASP A 119 18.47 21.80 -3.20
C ASP A 119 18.55 23.28 -2.78
N HIS A 120 19.56 23.59 -1.97
CA HIS A 120 19.76 24.92 -1.38
C HIS A 120 20.12 25.96 -2.45
N LYS A 121 20.17 25.56 -3.73
CA LYS A 121 20.31 26.42 -4.91
C LYS A 121 18.96 26.92 -5.44
N ARG A 122 18.06 27.41 -4.59
CA ARG A 122 17.02 28.33 -5.08
C ARG A 122 17.70 29.66 -5.42
N LYS A 123 18.05 29.83 -6.71
CA LYS A 123 18.51 31.12 -7.25
C LYS A 123 17.51 32.22 -6.84
N PRO A 124 17.98 33.38 -6.35
CA PRO A 124 17.09 34.49 -6.02
C PRO A 124 16.31 34.91 -7.28
N ARG A 125 14.98 34.93 -7.15
CA ARG A 125 14.06 35.36 -8.18
C ARG A 125 14.32 36.85 -8.43
N LYS A 126 14.89 37.22 -9.59
CA LYS A 126 15.00 38.63 -9.99
C LYS A 126 13.58 39.19 -10.06
N LYS A 127 13.28 40.19 -9.24
CA LYS A 127 12.10 41.04 -9.40
C LYS A 127 12.39 41.97 -10.58
N THR A 128 11.65 41.79 -11.66
CA THR A 128 11.45 42.79 -12.73
C THR A 128 10.19 43.57 -12.42
#